data_AF-A0A2D3UP47-F1
#
_entry.id   AF-A0A2D3UP47-F1
#
_cell.length_a   1.000
_cell.length_b   1.000
_cell.length_c   1.000
_cell.angle_alpha   90.00
_cell.angle_beta   90.00
_cell.angle_gamma   90.00
#
_symmetry.space_group_name_H-M   'P 1'
#
loop_
_entity.id
_entity.type
_entity.pdbx_description
1 polymer ?
#
loop_
_entity_poly.entity_id
_entity_poly.type
_entity_poly.pdbx_seq_one_letter_code
_entity_poly.pdbx_strand_id
1 'polypeptide(L)'
;MPLPWGDARFIGMGFSVFVTILIVEMIGSPLMKSAGIIIGLAVGSTISGALGYWSATQIHQAPKATFLWAETFKLRVDGTLILPLMILFVCEALVCMPSIISTSEISGIDVEGIKANTRIQGGILCDATGTLISGLAMSLPMVSHAGNNGVIIVTSNASRRAGYCACIILIIMGIFGKFGAVFAAMPSVILGGMQVFLYATIAVSGLRILATIPWTRRDRFILSASLGMGLLNIVTPTWFSDVLNYTGPNVQLAGFLEGVNLLVETPFILTMLVAVLLNFIMPADRSHLKAPLSPERTVSDPIDQGIRRDS
;
A
#
# COMPACT_ATOMS: atom_id res chain seq x y z
N MET A 1 -33.91 3.52 -8.50
CA MET A 1 -34.08 2.28 -7.71
C MET A 1 -32.69 1.73 -7.43
N PRO A 2 -32.37 1.30 -6.19
CA PRO A 2 -31.16 0.53 -5.96
C PRO A 2 -31.27 -0.75 -6.80
N LEU A 3 -30.33 -0.94 -7.72
CA LEU A 3 -30.27 -2.15 -8.54
C LEU A 3 -29.91 -3.35 -7.65
N PRO A 4 -30.41 -4.56 -7.96
CA PRO A 4 -30.11 -5.74 -7.18
C PRO A 4 -28.60 -6.03 -7.15
N TRP A 5 -28.15 -6.68 -6.07
CA TRP A 5 -26.79 -7.22 -6.01
C TRP A 5 -26.52 -8.10 -7.24
N GLY A 6 -25.45 -7.80 -7.96
CA GLY A 6 -25.06 -8.54 -9.16
C GLY A 6 -25.82 -8.17 -10.45
N ASP A 7 -26.47 -7.00 -10.53
CA ASP A 7 -27.05 -6.52 -11.79
C ASP A 7 -25.98 -6.47 -12.91
N ALA A 8 -26.30 -7.02 -14.09
CA ALA A 8 -25.38 -7.13 -15.21
C ALA A 8 -24.82 -5.76 -15.66
N ARG A 9 -25.58 -4.67 -15.47
CA ARG A 9 -25.11 -3.31 -15.79
C ARG A 9 -24.03 -2.85 -14.83
N PHE A 10 -24.17 -3.17 -13.55
CA PHE A 10 -23.17 -2.87 -12.53
C PHE A 10 -21.91 -3.71 -12.75
N ILE A 11 -22.06 -5.02 -12.94
CA ILE A 11 -20.93 -5.91 -13.26
C ILE A 11 -20.24 -5.43 -14.53
N GLY A 12 -20.99 -5.10 -15.59
CA GLY A 12 -20.44 -4.59 -16.84
C GLY A 12 -19.66 -3.29 -16.69
N MET A 13 -20.16 -2.33 -15.89
CA MET A 13 -19.43 -1.08 -15.63
C MET A 13 -18.14 -1.30 -14.83
N GLY A 14 -18.20 -2.03 -13.72
CA GLY A 14 -17.00 -2.34 -12.93
C GLY A 14 -15.98 -3.16 -13.72
N PHE A 15 -16.45 -4.13 -14.50
CA PHE A 15 -15.62 -4.94 -15.39
C PHE A 15 -15.01 -4.11 -16.52
N SER A 16 -15.74 -3.14 -17.08
CA SER A 16 -15.20 -2.24 -18.11
C SER A 16 -14.03 -1.41 -17.61
N VAL A 17 -14.07 -0.93 -16.35
CA VAL A 17 -12.93 -0.26 -15.71
C VAL A 17 -11.74 -1.21 -15.66
N PHE A 18 -11.95 -2.41 -15.14
CA PHE A 18 -10.90 -3.42 -14.99
C PHE A 18 -10.28 -3.82 -16.34
N VAL A 19 -11.09 -4.13 -17.35
CA VAL A 19 -10.63 -4.47 -18.70
C VAL A 19 -9.90 -3.30 -19.35
N THR A 20 -10.37 -2.06 -19.15
CA THR A 20 -9.66 -0.89 -19.66
C THR A 20 -8.29 -0.76 -19.04
N ILE A 21 -8.15 -0.97 -17.73
CA ILE A 21 -6.84 -0.97 -17.05
C ILE A 21 -5.94 -2.04 -17.67
N LEU A 22 -6.44 -3.26 -17.89
CA LEU A 22 -5.66 -4.33 -18.53
C LEU A 22 -5.22 -3.97 -19.96
N ILE A 23 -6.12 -3.40 -20.77
CA ILE A 23 -5.80 -2.99 -22.14
C ILE A 23 -4.73 -1.89 -22.10
N VAL A 24 -4.87 -0.88 -21.24
CA VAL A 24 -3.88 0.18 -21.10
C VAL A 24 -2.53 -0.40 -20.65
N GLU A 25 -2.51 -1.39 -19.78
CA GLU A 25 -1.27 -2.05 -19.36
C GLU A 25 -0.62 -2.85 -20.49
N MET A 26 -1.43 -3.50 -21.35
CA MET A 26 -0.95 -4.29 -22.48
C MET A 26 -0.36 -3.42 -23.60
N ILE A 27 -1.09 -2.40 -24.06
CA ILE A 27 -0.74 -1.62 -25.27
C ILE A 27 -0.32 -0.18 -24.99
N GLY A 28 -0.51 0.31 -23.77
CA GLY A 28 -0.23 1.70 -23.41
C GLY A 28 1.25 2.03 -23.41
N SER A 29 1.56 3.31 -23.66
CA SER A 29 2.91 3.84 -23.50
C SER A 29 3.34 3.80 -22.02
N PRO A 30 4.64 3.85 -21.72
CA PRO A 30 5.19 3.95 -20.37
C PRO A 30 4.42 4.88 -19.41
N LEU A 31 4.03 6.06 -19.90
CA LEU A 31 3.25 7.03 -19.12
C LEU A 31 1.79 6.60 -18.90
N MET A 32 1.17 5.99 -19.92
CA MET A 32 -0.21 5.50 -19.82
C MET A 32 -0.31 4.32 -18.86
N LYS A 33 0.68 3.43 -18.80
CA LYS A 33 0.72 2.32 -17.83
C LYS A 33 0.73 2.84 -16.39
N SER A 34 1.58 3.83 -16.12
CA SER A 34 1.59 4.54 -14.83
C SER A 34 0.26 5.23 -14.49
N ALA A 35 -0.48 5.71 -15.51
CA ALA A 35 -1.79 6.34 -15.34
C ALA A 35 -2.97 5.38 -15.58
N GLY A 36 -2.71 4.07 -15.69
CA GLY A 36 -3.69 3.10 -16.18
C GLY A 36 -4.96 3.06 -15.34
N ILE A 37 -4.79 3.16 -14.01
CA ILE A 37 -5.89 3.24 -13.04
C ILE A 37 -6.77 4.47 -13.30
N ILE A 38 -6.17 5.64 -13.54
CA ILE A 38 -6.89 6.90 -13.81
C ILE A 38 -7.60 6.82 -15.17
N ILE A 39 -6.95 6.25 -16.19
CA ILE A 39 -7.56 6.07 -17.51
C ILE A 39 -8.73 5.10 -17.43
N GLY A 40 -8.59 3.98 -16.71
CA GLY A 40 -9.67 3.04 -16.46
C GLY A 40 -10.86 3.69 -15.74
N LEU A 41 -10.58 4.50 -14.72
CA LEU A 41 -11.59 5.28 -14.02
C LEU A 41 -12.29 6.28 -14.96
N ALA A 42 -11.54 6.96 -15.82
CA ALA A 42 -12.09 7.90 -16.79
C ALA A 42 -13.02 7.19 -17.79
N VAL A 43 -12.60 6.05 -18.35
CA VAL A 43 -13.42 5.28 -19.29
C VAL A 43 -14.69 4.75 -18.60
N GLY A 44 -14.57 4.12 -17.42
CA GLY A 44 -15.74 3.68 -16.67
C GLY A 44 -16.69 4.81 -16.30
N SER A 45 -16.14 5.98 -15.97
CA SER A 45 -16.90 7.21 -15.70
C SER A 45 -17.66 7.69 -16.94
N THR A 46 -17.04 7.69 -18.12
CA THR A 46 -17.71 8.08 -19.38
C THR A 46 -18.85 7.12 -19.76
N ILE A 47 -18.65 5.81 -19.59
CA ILE A 47 -19.68 4.79 -19.85
C ILE A 47 -20.85 4.98 -18.88
N SER A 48 -20.56 5.18 -17.59
CA SER A 48 -21.57 5.44 -16.56
C SER A 48 -22.35 6.74 -16.81
N GLY A 49 -21.66 7.78 -17.28
CA GLY A 49 -22.27 9.04 -17.69
C GLY A 49 -23.23 8.86 -18.87
N ALA A 50 -22.83 8.09 -19.89
CA ALA A 50 -23.68 7.77 -21.04
C ALA A 50 -24.93 6.95 -20.65
N LEU A 51 -24.83 6.12 -19.62
CA LEU A 51 -25.94 5.35 -19.07
C LEU A 51 -26.83 6.13 -18.09
N GLY A 52 -26.50 7.38 -17.77
CA GLY A 52 -27.31 8.26 -16.93
C GLY A 52 -27.21 7.97 -15.42
N TYR A 53 -26.16 7.29 -14.96
CA TYR A 53 -25.95 7.00 -13.53
C TYR A 53 -25.34 8.17 -12.74
N TRP A 54 -25.15 9.33 -13.38
CA TRP A 54 -24.55 10.52 -12.78
C TRP A 54 -25.61 11.50 -12.30
N SER A 55 -25.49 11.95 -11.05
CA SER A 55 -26.31 13.05 -10.53
C SER A 55 -25.67 14.40 -10.83
N ALA A 56 -26.07 15.04 -11.92
CA ALA A 56 -25.59 16.39 -12.27
C ALA A 56 -25.90 17.41 -11.16
N THR A 57 -27.00 17.23 -10.43
CA THR A 57 -27.42 18.10 -9.34
C THR A 57 -26.37 18.18 -8.23
N GLN A 58 -25.74 17.06 -7.85
CA GLN A 58 -24.69 17.04 -6.82
C GLN A 58 -23.45 17.83 -7.26
N ILE A 59 -23.10 17.75 -8.55
CA ILE A 59 -21.93 18.44 -9.11
C ILE A 59 -22.18 19.96 -9.22
N HIS A 60 -23.40 20.36 -9.58
CA HIS A 60 -23.77 21.77 -9.70
C HIS A 60 -23.94 22.48 -8.35
N GLN A 61 -24.42 21.77 -7.33
CA GLN A 61 -24.60 22.31 -5.98
C GLN A 61 -23.29 22.37 -5.17
N ALA A 62 -22.26 21.65 -5.61
CA ALA A 62 -20.98 21.63 -4.93
C ALA A 62 -20.29 23.01 -4.92
N PRO A 63 -19.62 23.37 -3.80
CA PRO A 63 -18.88 24.61 -3.71
C PRO A 63 -17.74 24.65 -4.74
N LYS A 64 -17.49 25.84 -5.30
CA LYS A 64 -16.42 26.04 -6.29
C LYS A 64 -15.03 25.87 -5.66
N ALA A 65 -14.90 26.23 -4.38
CA ALA A 65 -13.67 26.11 -3.61
C ALA A 65 -13.94 25.44 -2.26
N THR A 66 -13.03 24.56 -1.84
CA THR A 66 -13.07 23.88 -0.54
C THR A 66 -11.77 24.17 0.22
N PHE A 67 -11.87 24.36 1.53
CA PHE A 67 -10.74 24.53 2.44
C PHE A 67 -10.77 23.46 3.54
N LEU A 68 -9.62 23.21 4.18
CA LEU A 68 -9.41 22.13 5.17
C LEU A 68 -10.46 22.11 6.30
N TRP A 69 -10.88 23.29 6.79
CA TRP A 69 -11.88 23.42 7.86
C TRP A 69 -13.23 23.96 7.37
N ALA A 70 -13.58 23.71 6.11
CA ALA A 70 -14.91 24.04 5.61
C ALA A 70 -16.01 23.27 6.38
N GLU A 71 -15.73 22.02 6.73
CA GLU A 71 -16.52 21.20 7.65
C GLU A 71 -15.62 20.82 8.83
N THR A 72 -16.18 20.83 10.05
CA THR A 72 -15.42 20.50 11.26
C THR A 72 -16.10 19.39 12.04
N PHE A 73 -15.28 18.46 12.54
CA PHE A 73 -15.74 17.45 13.48
C PHE A 73 -15.44 17.89 14.92
N LYS A 74 -16.22 17.38 15.87
CA LYS A 74 -16.01 17.67 17.29
C LYS A 74 -14.72 16.97 17.74
N LEU A 75 -13.72 17.77 18.11
CA LEU A 75 -12.49 17.26 18.73
C LEU A 75 -12.85 16.63 20.09
N ARG A 76 -12.61 15.33 20.20
CA ARG A 76 -12.77 14.55 21.42
C ARG A 76 -11.56 13.65 21.56
N VAL A 77 -10.98 13.64 22.76
CA VAL A 77 -9.96 12.66 23.13
C VAL A 77 -10.68 11.56 23.89
N ASP A 78 -10.84 10.42 23.25
CA ASP A 78 -11.37 9.22 23.89
C ASP A 78 -10.23 8.42 24.49
N GLY A 79 -10.19 8.33 25.83
CA GLY A 79 -9.18 7.56 26.56
C GLY A 79 -9.18 6.07 26.21
N THR A 80 -10.33 5.56 25.76
CA THR A 80 -10.55 4.16 25.36
C THR A 80 -9.75 3.82 24.10
N LEU A 81 -9.63 4.79 23.18
CA LEU A 81 -9.01 4.60 21.87
C LEU A 81 -7.49 4.87 21.85
N ILE A 82 -6.92 5.41 22.93
CA ILE A 82 -5.49 5.77 22.99
C ILE A 82 -4.61 4.55 22.74
N LEU A 83 -4.86 3.45 23.44
CA LEU A 83 -4.06 2.24 23.30
C LEU A 83 -4.23 1.55 21.94
N PRO A 84 -5.46 1.31 21.43
CA PRO A 84 -5.66 0.80 20.07
C PRO A 84 -4.95 1.64 19.01
N LEU A 85 -5.06 2.97 19.09
CA LEU A 85 -4.43 3.87 18.13
C LEU A 85 -2.90 3.90 18.26
N MET A 86 -2.36 3.82 19.47
CA MET A 86 -0.90 3.68 19.66
C MET A 86 -0.37 2.43 18.97
N ILE A 87 -1.05 1.29 19.15
CA ILE A 87 -0.70 0.03 18.50
C ILE A 87 -0.79 0.17 16.98
N LEU A 88 -1.87 0.78 16.48
CA LEU A 88 -2.08 1.05 15.06
C LEU A 88 -0.91 1.84 14.47
N PHE A 89 -0.49 2.94 15.11
CA PHE A 89 0.62 3.76 14.63
C PHE A 89 1.97 3.04 14.66
N VAL A 90 2.21 2.16 15.64
CA VAL A 90 3.38 1.28 15.62
C VAL A 90 3.35 0.37 14.39
N CYS A 91 2.19 -0.19 14.06
CA CYS A 91 2.02 -1.03 12.88
C CYS A 91 2.18 -0.25 11.57
N GLU A 92 1.67 0.98 11.49
CA GLU A 92 1.87 1.87 10.34
C GLU A 92 3.36 2.18 10.12
N ALA A 93 4.12 2.47 11.19
CA ALA A 93 5.56 2.67 11.10
C ALA A 93 6.29 1.42 10.54
N LEU A 94 5.84 0.21 10.92
CA LEU A 94 6.37 -1.04 10.39
C LEU A 94 6.06 -1.23 8.90
N VAL A 95 4.91 -0.77 8.42
CA VAL A 95 4.52 -0.79 7.00
C VAL A 95 5.27 0.28 6.17
N CYS A 96 5.58 1.42 6.78
CA CYS A 96 6.31 2.51 6.15
C CYS A 96 7.76 2.10 5.82
N MET A 97 8.41 1.31 6.69
CA MET A 97 9.81 0.88 6.52
C MET A 97 10.09 0.16 5.18
N PRO A 98 9.41 -0.94 4.80
CA PRO A 98 9.61 -1.59 3.51
C PRO A 98 9.38 -0.66 2.31
N SER A 99 8.42 0.27 2.41
CA SER A 99 8.14 1.24 1.35
C SER A 99 9.35 2.16 1.12
N ILE A 100 9.95 2.69 2.18
CA ILE A 100 11.15 3.55 2.11
C ILE A 100 12.35 2.77 1.53
N ILE A 101 12.52 1.51 1.94
CA ILE A 101 13.60 0.65 1.44
C ILE A 101 13.41 0.37 -0.05
N SER A 102 12.20 -0.01 -0.47
CA SER A 102 11.89 -0.26 -1.87
C SER A 102 12.10 0.98 -2.75
N THR A 103 11.68 2.16 -2.30
CA THR A 103 11.94 3.41 -3.02
C THR A 103 13.44 3.72 -3.10
N SER A 104 14.20 3.39 -2.05
CA SER A 104 15.66 3.57 -2.03
C SER A 104 16.37 2.66 -3.03
N GLU A 105 15.99 1.38 -3.07
CA GLU A 105 16.53 0.39 -4.01
C GLU A 105 16.27 0.82 -5.46
N ILE A 106 15.03 1.21 -5.78
CA ILE A 106 14.63 1.65 -7.12
C ILE A 106 15.30 2.96 -7.53
N SER A 107 15.59 3.83 -6.55
CA SER A 107 16.30 5.09 -6.80
C SER A 107 17.82 4.92 -6.90
N GLY A 108 18.35 3.70 -6.76
CA GLY A 108 19.77 3.40 -6.85
C GLY A 108 20.60 3.99 -5.71
N ILE A 109 20.00 4.17 -4.52
CA ILE A 109 20.66 4.72 -3.34
C ILE A 109 20.82 3.63 -2.27
N ASP A 110 21.86 3.75 -1.45
CA ASP A 110 22.19 2.76 -0.42
C ASP A 110 20.99 2.43 0.46
N VAL A 111 20.74 1.12 0.61
CA VAL A 111 19.70 0.52 1.45
C VAL A 111 20.23 0.06 2.81
N GLU A 112 21.55 0.05 2.98
CA GLU A 112 22.24 -0.34 4.21
C GLU A 112 23.12 0.79 4.77
N GLY A 113 23.45 0.70 6.06
CA GLY A 113 24.34 1.63 6.74
C GLY A 113 23.65 2.84 7.39
N ILE A 114 24.46 3.74 7.95
CA ILE A 114 23.99 4.86 8.79
C ILE A 114 23.03 5.78 7.99
N LYS A 115 23.36 6.08 6.73
CA LYS A 115 22.54 6.95 5.88
C LYS A 115 21.17 6.34 5.57
N ALA A 116 21.09 5.01 5.41
CA ALA A 116 19.83 4.31 5.21
C ALA A 116 18.96 4.39 6.49
N ASN A 117 19.57 4.16 7.66
CA ASN A 117 18.88 4.27 8.95
C ASN A 117 18.35 5.69 9.20
N THR A 118 19.13 6.74 8.91
CA THR A 118 18.67 8.13 9.01
C THR A 118 17.49 8.42 8.08
N ARG A 119 17.47 7.83 6.88
CA ARG A 119 16.37 7.97 5.92
C ARG A 119 15.10 7.28 6.41
N ILE A 120 15.23 6.09 6.98
CA ILE A 120 14.12 5.34 7.58
C ILE A 120 13.55 6.13 8.76
N GLN A 121 14.39 6.59 9.68
CA GLN A 121 13.96 7.41 10.82
C GLN A 121 13.27 8.71 10.37
N GLY A 122 13.87 9.42 9.42
CA GLY A 122 13.28 10.65 8.87
C GLY A 122 11.98 10.41 8.12
N GLY A 123 11.86 9.28 7.41
CA GLY A 123 10.64 8.88 6.71
C GLY A 123 9.50 8.54 7.66
N ILE A 124 9.76 7.74 8.71
CA ILE A 124 8.77 7.43 9.75
C ILE A 124 8.36 8.71 10.50
N LEU A 125 9.30 9.62 10.79
CA LEU A 125 8.97 10.90 11.41
C LEU A 125 8.09 11.77 10.50
N CYS A 126 8.37 11.81 9.20
CA CYS A 126 7.55 12.51 8.22
C CYS A 126 6.13 11.92 8.12
N ASP A 127 6.01 10.60 8.20
CA ASP A 127 4.74 9.87 8.19
C ASP A 127 3.90 10.22 9.42
N ALA A 128 4.49 10.09 10.62
CA ALA A 128 3.82 10.42 11.88
C ALA A 128 3.42 11.91 11.97
N THR A 129 4.29 12.83 11.53
CA THR A 129 3.98 14.26 11.49
C THR A 129 2.91 14.59 10.46
N GLY A 130 2.92 13.94 9.30
CA GLY A 130 1.87 14.03 8.29
C GLY A 130 0.51 13.57 8.83
N THR A 131 0.49 12.45 9.55
CA THR A 131 -0.72 11.92 10.18
C THR A 131 -1.23 12.82 11.31
N LEU A 132 -0.36 13.42 12.11
CA LEU A 132 -0.75 14.44 13.09
C LEU A 132 -1.43 15.64 12.41
N ILE A 133 -0.83 16.14 11.32
CA ILE A 133 -1.39 17.25 10.54
C ILE A 133 -2.74 16.83 9.91
N SER A 134 -2.84 15.61 9.38
CA SER A 134 -4.08 15.06 8.82
C SER A 134 -5.20 15.00 9.85
N GLY A 135 -4.90 14.52 11.07
CA GLY A 135 -5.88 14.48 12.16
C GLY A 135 -6.36 15.88 12.58
N LEU A 136 -5.46 16.87 12.64
CA LEU A 136 -5.82 18.28 12.89
C LEU A 136 -6.61 18.90 11.74
N ALA A 137 -6.34 18.46 10.52
CA ALA A 137 -7.07 18.77 9.30
C ALA A 137 -8.38 17.98 9.15
N MET A 138 -8.82 17.25 10.20
CA MET A 138 -10.08 16.50 10.21
C MET A 138 -10.14 15.35 9.19
N SER A 139 -8.98 14.80 8.85
CA SER A 139 -8.81 13.68 7.91
C SER A 139 -8.31 12.42 8.63
N LEU A 140 -8.39 11.29 7.93
CA LEU A 140 -7.96 9.98 8.43
C LEU A 140 -6.42 9.90 8.52
N PRO A 141 -5.87 8.94 9.30
CA PRO A 141 -4.45 8.63 9.31
C PRO A 141 -3.88 8.40 7.91
N MET A 142 -2.62 8.81 7.72
CA MET A 142 -1.89 8.67 6.47
C MET A 142 -0.75 7.68 6.66
N VAL A 143 -0.44 6.92 5.63
CA VAL A 143 0.74 6.05 5.63
C VAL A 143 1.43 6.12 4.27
N SER A 144 2.75 6.25 4.31
CA SER A 144 3.60 6.28 3.13
C SER A 144 3.61 4.92 2.45
N HIS A 145 3.07 4.88 1.24
CA HIS A 145 3.05 3.70 0.38
C HIS A 145 3.85 3.93 -0.90
N ALA A 146 4.58 2.89 -1.30
CA ALA A 146 5.42 2.82 -2.50
C ALA A 146 4.66 2.81 -3.85
N GLY A 147 3.49 3.45 -3.96
CA GLY A 147 2.71 3.46 -5.20
C GLY A 147 3.39 4.18 -6.38
N ASN A 148 4.27 5.14 -6.08
CA ASN A 148 5.04 5.89 -7.09
C ASN A 148 6.24 5.12 -7.66
N ASN A 149 6.63 4.01 -7.04
CA ASN A 149 7.82 3.25 -7.43
C ASN A 149 7.74 2.71 -8.87
N GLY A 150 6.53 2.31 -9.32
CA GLY A 150 6.33 1.90 -10.72
C GLY A 150 6.65 3.02 -11.72
N VAL A 151 6.28 4.26 -11.40
CA VAL A 151 6.56 5.44 -12.24
C VAL A 151 8.05 5.74 -12.26
N ILE A 152 8.72 5.65 -11.11
CA ILE A 152 10.16 5.91 -10.98
C ILE A 152 10.96 4.90 -11.82
N ILE A 153 10.61 3.60 -11.76
CA ILE A 153 11.26 2.55 -12.59
C ILE A 153 11.16 2.90 -14.07
N VAL A 154 9.97 3.28 -14.51
CA VAL A 154 9.68 3.51 -15.94
C VAL A 154 10.27 4.83 -16.45
N THR A 155 10.21 5.89 -15.66
CA THR A 155 10.74 7.21 -16.02
C THR A 155 12.23 7.37 -15.72
N SER A 156 12.81 6.43 -14.96
CA SER A 156 14.19 6.51 -14.44
C SER A 156 14.49 7.84 -13.73
N ASN A 157 13.47 8.45 -13.12
CA ASN A 157 13.58 9.77 -12.51
C ASN A 157 13.05 9.77 -11.08
N ALA A 158 13.96 9.69 -10.10
CA ALA A 158 13.65 9.79 -8.68
C ALA A 158 13.79 11.23 -8.11
N SER A 159 13.64 12.26 -8.96
CA SER A 159 13.85 13.65 -8.55
C SER A 159 12.78 14.14 -7.56
N ARG A 160 13.22 14.78 -6.46
CA ARG A 160 12.34 15.43 -5.47
C ARG A 160 11.45 16.51 -6.08
N ARG A 161 11.89 17.15 -7.18
CA ARG A 161 11.13 18.20 -7.88
C ARG A 161 9.85 17.65 -8.49
N ALA A 162 9.88 16.41 -8.99
CA ALA A 162 8.68 15.75 -9.51
C ALA A 162 7.64 15.55 -8.39
N GLY A 163 8.10 15.12 -7.21
CA GLY A 163 7.27 15.03 -6.01
C GLY A 163 6.64 16.36 -5.61
N TYR A 164 7.43 17.44 -5.54
CA TYR A 164 6.89 18.77 -5.20
C TYR A 164 5.85 19.27 -6.21
N CYS A 165 6.08 19.05 -7.52
CA CYS A 165 5.09 19.40 -8.54
C CYS A 165 3.80 18.61 -8.35
N ALA A 166 3.88 17.29 -8.06
CA ALA A 166 2.73 16.47 -7.77
C ALA A 166 1.95 16.97 -6.54
N CYS A 167 2.64 17.32 -5.45
CA CYS A 167 2.00 17.88 -4.25
C CYS A 167 1.25 19.18 -4.56
N ILE A 168 1.85 20.11 -5.31
CA ILE A 168 1.21 21.37 -5.70
C ILE A 168 -0.05 21.11 -6.55
N ILE A 169 0.05 20.20 -7.52
CA ILE A 169 -1.09 19.81 -8.36
C ILE A 169 -2.22 19.22 -7.50
N LEU A 170 -1.92 18.33 -6.55
CA LEU A 170 -2.90 17.73 -5.65
C LEU A 170 -3.57 18.78 -4.74
N ILE A 171 -2.81 19.74 -4.21
CA ILE A 171 -3.36 20.85 -3.41
C ILE A 171 -4.32 21.69 -4.27
N ILE A 172 -3.92 22.04 -5.49
CA ILE A 172 -4.77 22.80 -6.42
C ILE A 172 -6.05 22.02 -6.73
N MET A 173 -5.95 20.72 -7.01
CA MET A 173 -7.10 19.85 -7.26
C MET A 173 -8.02 19.73 -6.05
N GLY A 174 -7.47 19.70 -4.83
CA GLY A 174 -8.25 19.68 -3.59
C GLY A 174 -8.98 21.00 -3.31
N ILE A 175 -8.39 22.14 -3.68
CA ILE A 175 -9.04 23.45 -3.56
C ILE A 175 -10.27 23.52 -4.47
N PHE A 176 -10.23 22.91 -5.66
CA PHE A 176 -11.39 22.86 -6.55
C PHE A 176 -12.45 21.87 -6.04
N GLY A 177 -13.38 22.34 -5.22
CA GLY A 177 -14.44 21.52 -4.61
C GLY A 177 -15.31 20.73 -5.61
N LYS A 178 -15.43 21.24 -6.84
CA LYS A 178 -16.08 20.51 -7.95
C LYS A 178 -15.36 19.21 -8.32
N PHE A 179 -14.03 19.17 -8.22
CA PHE A 179 -13.26 17.96 -8.46
C PHE A 179 -13.64 16.89 -7.43
N GLY A 180 -13.70 17.24 -6.14
CA GLY A 180 -14.17 16.33 -5.09
C GLY A 180 -15.61 15.85 -5.30
N ALA A 181 -16.50 16.74 -5.73
CA ALA A 181 -17.89 16.40 -6.03
C ALA A 181 -18.05 15.40 -7.18
N VAL A 182 -17.16 15.43 -8.17
CA VAL A 182 -17.12 14.43 -9.24
C VAL A 182 -16.85 13.04 -8.68
N PHE A 183 -15.87 12.87 -7.77
CA PHE A 183 -15.62 11.58 -7.12
C PHE A 183 -16.77 11.14 -6.21
N ALA A 184 -17.41 12.07 -5.51
CA ALA A 184 -18.57 11.77 -4.66
C ALA A 184 -19.79 11.33 -5.49
N ALA A 185 -19.96 11.87 -6.70
CA ALA A 185 -21.04 11.52 -7.62
C ALA A 185 -20.78 10.24 -8.42
N MET A 186 -19.56 9.69 -8.39
CA MET A 186 -19.22 8.45 -9.10
C MET A 186 -19.96 7.25 -8.48
N PRO A 187 -20.59 6.39 -9.30
CA PRO A 187 -21.15 5.15 -8.79
C PRO A 187 -20.08 4.27 -8.12
N SER A 188 -20.45 3.70 -6.98
CA SER A 188 -19.57 2.83 -6.17
C SER A 188 -18.99 1.65 -6.95
N VAL A 189 -19.69 1.18 -7.99
CA VAL A 189 -19.27 0.06 -8.81
C VAL A 189 -18.02 0.36 -9.66
N ILE A 190 -17.85 1.62 -10.08
CA ILE A 190 -16.66 2.06 -10.82
C ILE A 190 -15.46 2.08 -9.88
N LEU A 191 -15.65 2.63 -8.68
CA LEU A 191 -14.64 2.64 -7.62
C LEU A 191 -14.26 1.21 -7.23
N GLY A 192 -15.23 0.29 -7.15
CA GLY A 192 -14.97 -1.13 -6.89
C GLY A 192 -14.08 -1.78 -7.95
N GLY A 193 -14.36 -1.56 -9.25
CA GLY A 193 -13.53 -2.10 -10.34
C GLY A 193 -12.08 -1.61 -10.29
N MET A 194 -11.89 -0.33 -9.95
CA MET A 194 -10.57 0.28 -9.72
C MET A 194 -9.87 -0.32 -8.48
N GLN A 195 -10.59 -0.43 -7.35
CA GLN A 195 -10.07 -0.94 -6.08
C GLN A 195 -9.62 -2.39 -6.18
N VAL A 196 -10.34 -3.25 -6.90
CA VAL A 196 -9.94 -4.65 -7.12
C VAL A 196 -8.55 -4.74 -7.75
N PHE A 197 -8.28 -3.94 -8.79
CA PHE A 197 -6.97 -3.91 -9.43
C PHE A 197 -5.89 -3.35 -8.50
N LEU A 198 -6.20 -2.29 -7.76
CA LEU A 198 -5.28 -1.68 -6.80
C LEU A 198 -4.89 -2.67 -5.69
N TYR A 199 -5.85 -3.36 -5.08
CA TYR A 199 -5.58 -4.37 -4.05
C TYR A 199 -4.83 -5.59 -4.61
N ALA A 200 -5.16 -6.04 -5.82
CA ALA A 200 -4.42 -7.09 -6.50
C ALA A 200 -2.94 -6.71 -6.72
N THR A 201 -2.68 -5.46 -7.12
CA THR A 201 -1.32 -4.95 -7.31
C THR A 201 -0.54 -4.91 -6.00
N ILE A 202 -1.17 -4.49 -4.90
CA ILE A 202 -0.55 -4.51 -3.56
C ILE A 202 -0.20 -5.94 -3.15
N ALA A 203 -1.11 -6.90 -3.36
CA ALA A 203 -0.86 -8.31 -3.06
C ALA A 203 0.32 -8.87 -3.88
N VAL A 204 0.38 -8.57 -5.18
CA VAL A 204 1.50 -8.98 -6.06
C VAL A 204 2.82 -8.33 -5.63
N SER A 205 2.80 -7.06 -5.22
CA SER A 205 4.01 -6.41 -4.68
C SER A 205 4.50 -7.09 -3.40
N GLY A 206 3.60 -7.53 -2.52
CA GLY A 206 3.95 -8.33 -1.35
C GLY A 206 4.61 -9.66 -1.72
N LEU A 207 4.06 -10.37 -2.72
CA LEU A 207 4.65 -11.61 -3.24
C LEU A 207 6.04 -11.39 -3.85
N ARG A 208 6.26 -10.27 -4.55
CA ARG A 208 7.58 -9.91 -5.08
C ARG A 208 8.60 -9.72 -3.96
N ILE A 209 8.22 -9.09 -2.85
CA ILE A 209 9.10 -8.95 -1.68
C ILE A 209 9.42 -10.33 -1.08
N LEU A 210 8.44 -11.23 -0.99
CA LEU A 210 8.67 -12.60 -0.54
C LEU A 210 9.56 -13.42 -1.50
N ALA A 211 9.67 -13.01 -2.76
CA ALA A 211 10.56 -13.66 -3.72
C ALA A 211 12.04 -13.30 -3.54
N THR A 212 12.38 -12.27 -2.74
CA THR A 212 13.78 -11.87 -2.50
C THR A 212 14.47 -12.68 -1.40
N ILE A 213 13.71 -13.40 -0.56
CA ILE A 213 14.26 -14.21 0.52
C ILE A 213 14.61 -15.64 0.06
N PRO A 214 15.59 -16.31 0.69
CA PRO A 214 15.84 -17.72 0.43
C PRO A 214 14.62 -18.55 0.88
N TRP A 215 14.04 -19.35 -0.01
CA TRP A 215 12.87 -20.20 0.29
C TRP A 215 13.27 -21.48 1.05
N THR A 216 13.90 -21.33 2.21
CA THR A 216 14.33 -22.47 3.04
C THR A 216 13.12 -23.21 3.63
N ARG A 217 13.35 -24.37 4.26
CA ARG A 217 12.29 -25.08 4.98
C ARG A 217 11.76 -24.22 6.14
N ARG A 218 12.66 -23.53 6.84
CA ARG A 218 12.33 -22.63 7.94
C ARG A 218 11.46 -21.47 7.46
N ASP A 219 11.87 -20.77 6.41
CA ASP A 219 11.18 -19.56 5.96
C ASP A 219 9.78 -19.88 5.40
N ARG A 220 9.65 -21.00 4.67
CA ARG A 220 8.34 -21.52 4.25
C ARG A 220 7.43 -21.86 5.41
N PHE A 221 7.97 -22.42 6.49
CA PHE A 221 7.19 -22.73 7.69
C PHE A 221 6.74 -21.47 8.42
N ILE A 222 7.63 -20.48 8.62
CA ILE A 222 7.27 -19.16 9.19
C ILE A 222 6.12 -18.56 8.40
N LEU A 223 6.29 -18.46 7.08
CA LEU A 223 5.34 -17.82 6.19
C LEU A 223 3.98 -18.55 6.17
N SER A 224 3.98 -19.88 6.14
CA SER A 224 2.74 -20.66 6.11
C SER A 224 1.95 -20.50 7.41
N ALA A 225 2.62 -20.52 8.56
CA ALA A 225 1.98 -20.36 9.87
C ALA A 225 1.46 -18.93 10.07
N SER A 226 2.25 -17.91 9.71
CA SER A 226 1.85 -16.52 9.85
C SER A 226 0.70 -16.14 8.92
N LEU A 227 0.79 -16.50 7.63
CA LEU A 227 -0.31 -16.26 6.67
C LEU A 227 -1.55 -17.06 7.04
N GLY A 228 -1.41 -18.29 7.54
CA GLY A 228 -2.54 -19.10 8.01
C GLY A 228 -3.34 -18.38 9.11
N MET A 229 -2.65 -17.77 10.08
CA MET A 229 -3.31 -16.97 11.12
C MET A 229 -3.94 -15.68 10.59
N GLY A 230 -3.28 -14.99 9.66
CA GLY A 230 -3.87 -13.81 9.01
C GLY A 230 -5.13 -14.14 8.20
N LEU A 231 -5.09 -15.21 7.42
CA LEU A 231 -6.22 -15.68 6.61
C LEU A 231 -7.38 -16.18 7.49
N LEU A 232 -7.08 -16.84 8.61
CA LEU A 232 -8.09 -17.20 9.61
C LEU A 232 -8.90 -15.99 10.04
N ASN A 233 -8.22 -14.88 10.32
CA ASN A 233 -8.87 -13.64 10.71
C ASN A 233 -9.80 -13.10 9.62
N ILE A 234 -9.36 -13.13 8.36
CA ILE A 234 -10.18 -12.69 7.23
C ILE A 234 -11.44 -13.56 7.06
N VAL A 235 -11.31 -14.89 7.24
CA VAL A 235 -12.44 -15.82 7.07
C VAL A 235 -13.43 -15.72 8.23
N THR A 236 -12.94 -15.53 9.46
CA THR A 236 -13.77 -15.45 10.67
C THR A 236 -13.38 -14.24 11.50
N PRO A 237 -13.81 -13.00 11.15
CA PRO A 237 -13.33 -11.79 11.83
C PRO A 237 -13.63 -11.75 13.34
N THR A 238 -14.72 -12.36 13.77
CA THR A 238 -15.18 -12.37 15.17
C THR A 238 -14.67 -13.57 15.97
N TRP A 239 -13.63 -14.26 15.51
CA TRP A 239 -13.11 -15.45 16.22
C TRP A 239 -12.54 -15.14 17.61
N PHE A 240 -12.11 -13.90 17.83
CA PHE A 240 -11.46 -13.45 19.07
C PHE A 240 -12.37 -12.60 19.97
N SER A 241 -13.56 -12.23 19.49
CA SER A 241 -14.46 -11.31 20.21
C SER A 241 -14.96 -11.87 21.55
N ASP A 242 -15.11 -13.20 21.65
CA ASP A 242 -15.59 -13.87 22.87
C ASP A 242 -14.46 -14.18 23.87
N VAL A 243 -13.20 -14.06 23.45
CA VAL A 243 -12.03 -14.38 24.29
C VAL A 243 -11.75 -13.25 25.29
N LEU A 244 -11.89 -12.00 24.84
CA LEU A 244 -11.64 -10.80 25.64
C LEU A 244 -12.90 -9.93 25.77
N ASN A 245 -14.08 -10.54 25.89
CA ASN A 245 -15.32 -9.80 26.09
C ASN A 245 -15.37 -9.24 27.53
N TYR A 246 -15.45 -7.92 27.65
CA TYR A 246 -15.60 -7.23 28.93
C TYR A 246 -16.80 -6.30 28.90
N THR A 247 -17.82 -6.65 29.69
CA THR A 247 -19.07 -5.90 29.85
C THR A 247 -19.14 -5.12 31.18
N GLY A 248 -18.00 -4.87 31.83
CA GLY A 248 -17.97 -4.17 33.11
C GLY A 248 -17.93 -2.64 32.98
N PRO A 249 -18.10 -1.90 34.09
CA PRO A 249 -18.15 -0.43 34.08
C PRO A 249 -16.76 0.24 33.94
N ASN A 250 -15.67 -0.53 33.95
CA ASN A 250 -14.32 0.03 33.89
C ASN A 250 -13.94 0.40 32.45
N VAL A 251 -14.09 1.67 32.13
CA VAL A 251 -13.77 2.25 30.81
C VAL A 251 -12.31 2.05 30.41
N GLN A 252 -11.37 2.08 31.37
CA GLN A 252 -9.94 1.89 31.09
C GLN A 252 -9.63 0.44 30.69
N LEU A 253 -10.25 -0.52 31.38
CA LEU A 253 -10.09 -1.94 31.06
C LEU A 253 -10.79 -2.27 29.74
N ALA A 254 -11.96 -1.69 29.49
CA ALA A 254 -12.68 -1.83 28.23
C ALA A 254 -11.81 -1.36 27.04
N GLY A 255 -11.19 -0.17 27.14
CA GLY A 255 -10.32 0.34 26.08
C GLY A 255 -9.01 -0.43 25.91
N PHE A 256 -8.45 -0.96 27.01
CA PHE A 256 -7.31 -1.86 26.92
C PHE A 256 -7.67 -3.13 26.11
N LEU A 257 -8.78 -3.77 26.45
CA LEU A 257 -9.23 -5.00 25.80
C LEU A 257 -9.67 -4.75 24.35
N GLU A 258 -10.31 -3.62 24.06
CA GLU A 258 -10.63 -3.21 22.69
C GLU A 258 -9.36 -2.98 21.86
N GLY A 259 -8.30 -2.43 22.46
CA GLY A 259 -7.01 -2.27 21.80
C GLY A 259 -6.34 -3.61 21.48
N VAL A 260 -6.43 -4.57 22.39
CA VAL A 260 -5.96 -5.93 22.16
C VAL A 260 -6.81 -6.62 21.10
N ASN A 261 -8.14 -6.45 21.13
CA ASN A 261 -9.03 -6.98 20.10
C ASN A 261 -8.68 -6.39 18.73
N LEU A 262 -8.49 -5.08 18.60
CA LEU A 262 -8.10 -4.47 17.33
C LEU A 262 -6.77 -5.02 16.80
N LEU A 263 -5.79 -5.25 17.67
CA LEU A 263 -4.50 -5.85 17.31
C LEU A 263 -4.66 -7.27 16.75
N VAL A 264 -5.49 -8.10 17.39
CA VAL A 264 -5.70 -9.49 17.00
C VAL A 264 -6.65 -9.60 15.81
N GLU A 265 -7.68 -8.75 15.76
CA GLU A 265 -8.70 -8.65 14.71
C GLU A 265 -8.17 -8.03 13.42
N THR A 266 -7.01 -7.38 13.44
CA THR A 266 -6.39 -6.85 12.23
C THR A 266 -5.51 -7.91 11.56
N PRO A 267 -5.88 -8.43 10.36
CA PRO A 267 -5.23 -9.61 9.78
C PRO A 267 -3.72 -9.48 9.53
N PHE A 268 -3.30 -8.32 9.01
CA PHE A 268 -1.90 -8.09 8.69
C PHE A 268 -1.04 -7.93 9.95
N ILE A 269 -1.59 -7.37 11.03
CA ILE A 269 -0.90 -7.20 12.32
C ILE A 269 -0.66 -8.58 12.93
N LEU A 270 -1.70 -9.42 12.98
CA LEU A 270 -1.57 -10.79 13.49
C LEU A 270 -0.55 -11.61 12.68
N THR A 271 -0.60 -11.51 11.34
CA THR A 271 0.38 -12.15 10.44
C THR A 271 1.80 -11.73 10.80
N MET A 272 2.04 -10.43 10.94
CA MET A 272 3.35 -9.88 11.27
C MET A 272 3.85 -10.34 12.63
N LEU A 273 3.01 -10.29 13.67
CA LEU A 273 3.39 -10.71 15.03
C LEU A 273 3.78 -12.19 15.08
N VAL A 274 2.99 -13.06 14.45
CA VAL A 274 3.29 -14.49 14.35
C VAL A 274 4.58 -14.71 13.55
N ALA A 275 4.77 -13.99 12.43
CA ALA A 275 5.99 -14.10 11.63
C ALA A 275 7.25 -13.69 12.42
N VAL A 276 7.20 -12.56 13.13
CA VAL A 276 8.31 -12.07 13.96
C VAL A 276 8.62 -13.04 15.11
N LEU A 277 7.59 -13.50 15.81
CA LEU A 277 7.73 -14.45 16.91
C LEU A 277 8.36 -15.76 16.43
N LEU A 278 7.86 -16.34 15.35
CA LEU A 278 8.40 -17.57 14.76
C LEU A 278 9.81 -17.38 14.21
N ASN A 279 10.11 -16.22 13.63
CA ASN A 279 11.46 -15.89 13.19
C ASN A 279 12.44 -15.76 14.36
N PHE A 280 11.99 -15.31 15.54
CA PHE A 280 12.82 -15.24 16.73
C PHE A 280 13.04 -16.62 17.38
N ILE A 281 11.99 -17.44 17.48
CA ILE A 281 12.04 -18.74 18.15
C ILE A 281 12.77 -19.79 17.30
N MET A 282 12.57 -19.80 15.99
CA MET A 282 13.10 -20.88 15.16
C MET A 282 14.59 -20.70 14.85
N PRO A 283 15.41 -21.75 15.06
CA PRO A 283 16.84 -21.69 14.83
C PRO A 283 17.14 -21.37 13.37
N ALA A 284 18.16 -20.54 13.14
CA ALA A 284 18.57 -20.15 11.79
C ALA A 284 19.04 -21.38 10.99
N ASP A 285 18.42 -21.61 9.84
CA ASP A 285 18.76 -22.71 8.94
C ASP A 285 20.05 -22.34 8.18
N ARG A 286 21.20 -22.94 8.53
CA ARG A 286 22.51 -22.63 7.90
C ARG A 286 22.70 -23.27 6.52
N SER A 287 21.68 -23.87 5.93
CA SER A 287 21.78 -24.60 4.65
C SER A 287 22.26 -23.73 3.47
N HIS A 288 21.98 -22.42 3.47
CA HIS A 288 22.40 -21.49 2.41
C HIS A 288 23.85 -20.97 2.55
N LEU A 289 24.52 -21.20 3.70
CA LEU A 289 25.94 -20.90 3.89
C LEU A 289 26.87 -21.95 3.22
N LYS A 290 26.30 -23.01 2.63
CA LYS A 290 27.03 -24.12 2.00
C LYS A 290 26.99 -24.12 0.47
N ALA A 291 26.60 -23.03 -0.18
CA ALA A 291 26.90 -22.88 -1.61
C ALA A 291 28.39 -22.53 -1.72
N PRO A 292 29.26 -23.40 -2.29
CA PRO A 292 30.64 -23.01 -2.52
C PRO A 292 30.62 -21.79 -3.46
N LEU A 293 31.33 -20.74 -3.06
CA LEU A 293 31.76 -19.69 -3.98
C LEU A 293 32.32 -20.40 -5.21
N SER A 294 31.75 -20.14 -6.40
CA SER A 294 32.35 -20.64 -7.63
C SER A 294 33.83 -20.26 -7.59
N PRO A 295 34.77 -21.20 -7.85
CA PRO A 295 36.18 -20.86 -7.81
C PRO A 295 36.40 -19.67 -8.73
N GLU A 296 36.93 -18.63 -8.10
CA GLU A 296 37.55 -17.45 -8.68
C GLU A 296 38.11 -17.81 -10.05
N ARG A 297 37.57 -17.21 -11.13
CA ARG A 297 38.28 -17.20 -12.41
C ARG A 297 39.58 -16.45 -12.14
N THR A 298 40.63 -17.20 -11.84
CA THR A 298 42.01 -16.73 -11.86
C THR A 298 42.25 -16.16 -13.25
N VAL A 299 42.23 -14.84 -13.35
CA VAL A 299 42.76 -14.10 -14.49
C VAL A 299 44.28 -14.24 -14.40
N SER A 300 44.79 -15.36 -14.89
CA SER A 300 46.21 -15.60 -15.08
C SER A 300 46.41 -16.55 -16.25
N ASP A 301 46.00 -16.12 -17.44
CA ASP A 301 46.63 -16.60 -18.67
C ASP A 301 47.41 -15.42 -19.26
N PRO A 302 48.75 -15.49 -19.34
CA PRO A 302 49.53 -14.55 -20.13
C PRO A 302 49.13 -14.72 -21.59
N ILE A 303 48.81 -13.61 -22.26
CA ILE A 303 48.77 -13.55 -23.71
C ILE A 303 50.19 -13.85 -24.19
N ASP A 304 50.44 -15.12 -24.51
CA ASP A 304 51.68 -15.56 -25.08
C ASP A 304 51.83 -14.97 -26.48
N GLN A 305 52.98 -14.36 -26.66
CA GLN A 305 53.41 -13.71 -27.88
C GLN A 305 53.92 -14.78 -28.83
N GLY A 306 53.43 -14.74 -30.07
CA GLY A 306 54.26 -15.07 -31.22
C GLY A 306 53.99 -16.41 -31.89
N ILE A 307 53.14 -16.38 -32.93
CA ILE A 307 53.44 -17.08 -34.18
C ILE A 307 53.11 -16.12 -35.34
N ARG A 308 54.15 -15.45 -35.85
CA ARG A 308 54.23 -15.04 -37.27
C ARG A 308 54.74 -16.26 -38.06
N ARG A 309 54.37 -16.30 -39.36
CA ARG A 309 54.80 -17.22 -40.46
C ARG A 309 53.79 -18.36 -40.67
N ASP A 310 53.22 -18.63 -41.85
CA ASP A 310 53.54 -18.31 -43.26
C ASP A 310 52.27 -18.38 -44.14
N SER A 311 52.42 -17.91 -45.39
CA SER A 311 51.54 -17.90 -46.59
C SER A 311 50.46 -16.82 -46.69
#